data_AF-A0A3R6XZM9-F1
#
_entry.id   AF-A0A3R6XZM9-F1
#
_cell.length_a   1.000
_cell.length_b   1.000
_cell.length_c   1.000
_cell.angle_alpha   90.00
_cell.angle_beta   90.00
_cell.angle_gamma   90.00
#
_symmetry.space_group_name_H-M   'P 1'
#
loop_
_entity.id
_entity.type
_entity.pdbx_description
1 polymer ?
#
loop_
_entity_poly.entity_id
_entity_poly.type
_entity_poly.pdbx_seq_one_letter_code
_entity_poly.pdbx_strand_id
1 'polypeptide(L)'
;SLDECSEVKIYPLENQNSYHLSKARQRIENATLEEVMKVLQRQYFEGKADVRDDLYSSFEHDKVRCTLDTPDPNVRYFRNSSSYGSTSQNAYHQNILMRQFVEEDRYVVFAHSITQDEKHPVDRIQRNWTNWTVAERLGTSTIIKQMAVATGLRMNETFLPFDLDPATASSLDMEKAFLEFKHRTEVYHKYVFAKEMATFRALLAEVRAENMTLTPDDLVI
;
A
#
# COMPACT_ATOMS: atom_id res chain seq x y z
N SER A 1 -5.98 -11.88 -20.62
CA SER A 1 -6.03 -12.93 -19.58
C SER A 1 -6.75 -12.32 -18.39
N LEU A 2 -7.62 -13.08 -17.72
CA LEU A 2 -8.37 -12.63 -16.53
C LEU A 2 -7.54 -12.76 -15.25
N ASP A 3 -6.30 -13.26 -15.35
CA ASP A 3 -5.52 -13.75 -14.21
C ASP A 3 -4.83 -12.62 -13.45
N GLU A 4 -4.49 -11.51 -14.14
CA GLU A 4 -3.83 -10.35 -13.54
C GLU A 4 -4.20 -9.07 -14.28
N CYS A 5 -4.63 -8.05 -13.54
CA CYS A 5 -4.85 -6.70 -14.02
C CYS A 5 -4.27 -5.70 -13.00
N SER A 6 -3.57 -4.67 -13.49
CA SER A 6 -3.14 -3.54 -12.67
C SER A 6 -3.25 -2.25 -13.46
N GLU A 7 -4.35 -1.53 -13.24
CA GLU A 7 -4.60 -0.20 -13.78
C GLU A 7 -4.29 0.88 -12.75
N VAL A 8 -3.56 1.90 -13.19
CA VAL A 8 -3.39 3.15 -12.45
C VAL A 8 -3.83 4.28 -13.37
N LYS A 9 -4.70 5.14 -12.87
CA LYS A 9 -5.18 6.33 -13.59
C LYS A 9 -4.84 7.56 -12.76
N ILE A 10 -4.24 8.54 -13.42
CA ILE A 10 -3.88 9.83 -12.84
C ILE A 10 -4.66 10.90 -13.59
N TYR A 11 -5.38 11.71 -12.84
CA TYR A 11 -6.25 12.76 -13.35
C TYR A 11 -5.71 14.11 -12.87
N PRO A 12 -5.55 15.11 -13.75
CA PRO A 12 -5.19 16.44 -13.31
C PRO A 12 -6.37 17.05 -12.53
N LEU A 13 -6.08 17.85 -11.52
CA LEU A 13 -7.09 18.65 -10.84
C LEU A 13 -7.39 19.91 -11.67
N GLU A 14 -8.66 20.18 -11.94
CA GLU A 14 -9.05 21.39 -12.68
C GLU A 14 -8.62 22.65 -11.92
N ASN A 15 -7.97 23.57 -12.63
CA ASN A 15 -7.49 24.85 -12.09
C ASN A 15 -6.47 24.74 -10.95
N GLN A 16 -5.89 23.56 -10.70
CA GLN A 16 -4.84 23.37 -9.71
C GLN A 16 -3.69 22.59 -10.34
N ASN A 17 -2.45 23.01 -10.05
CA ASN A 17 -1.27 22.23 -10.42
C ASN A 17 -1.18 21.02 -9.47
N SER A 18 -2.04 20.02 -9.63
CA SER A 18 -2.07 18.82 -8.79
C SER A 18 -2.88 17.70 -9.46
N TYR A 19 -3.13 16.61 -8.74
CA TYR A 19 -3.73 15.41 -9.33
C TYR A 19 -4.59 14.60 -8.35
N HIS A 20 -5.45 13.75 -8.93
CA HIS A 20 -6.02 12.57 -8.28
C HIS A 20 -5.42 11.31 -8.87
N LEU A 21 -5.31 10.28 -8.05
CA LEU A 21 -4.89 8.95 -8.47
C LEU A 21 -5.95 7.93 -8.08
N SER A 22 -6.29 7.06 -9.02
CA SER A 22 -7.03 5.83 -8.74
C SER A 22 -6.20 4.62 -9.18
N LYS A 23 -6.26 3.57 -8.38
CA LYS A 23 -5.60 2.29 -8.64
C LYS A 23 -6.64 1.19 -8.56
N ALA A 24 -6.67 0.31 -9.55
CA ALA A 24 -7.50 -0.88 -9.59
C ALA A 24 -6.65 -2.07 -9.98
N ARG A 25 -6.59 -3.09 -9.14
CA ARG A 25 -5.83 -4.31 -9.40
C ARG A 25 -6.69 -5.53 -9.11
N GLN A 26 -6.46 -6.58 -9.87
CA GLN A 26 -7.06 -7.88 -9.65
C GLN A 26 -6.04 -8.97 -9.96
N ARG A 27 -6.02 -10.03 -9.16
CA ARG A 27 -5.30 -11.26 -9.50
C ARG A 27 -5.98 -12.49 -8.92
N ILE A 28 -5.75 -13.65 -9.52
CA ILE A 28 -6.18 -14.94 -8.98
C ILE A 28 -4.95 -15.68 -8.45
N GLU A 29 -5.02 -16.12 -7.19
CA GLU A 29 -3.99 -16.92 -6.56
C GLU A 29 -4.48 -18.38 -6.45
N ASN A 30 -3.62 -19.31 -6.83
CA ASN A 30 -3.86 -20.75 -6.65
C ASN A 30 -3.57 -21.13 -5.18
N ALA A 31 -4.38 -20.60 -4.28
CA ALA A 31 -4.30 -20.75 -2.82
C ALA A 31 -5.70 -20.64 -2.21
N THR A 32 -5.92 -21.31 -1.08
CA THR A 32 -7.20 -21.20 -0.37
C THR A 32 -7.34 -19.83 0.30
N LEU A 33 -8.57 -19.42 0.63
CA LEU A 33 -8.80 -18.12 1.27
C LEU A 33 -8.06 -18.03 2.61
N GLU A 34 -7.94 -19.12 3.34
CA GLU A 34 -7.27 -19.21 4.63
C GLU A 34 -5.75 -18.99 4.49
N GLU A 35 -5.13 -19.58 3.46
CA GLU A 35 -3.73 -19.31 3.12
C GLU A 35 -3.53 -17.84 2.75
N VAL A 36 -4.38 -17.30 1.87
CA VAL A 36 -4.31 -15.90 1.44
C VAL A 36 -4.51 -14.95 2.60
N MET A 37 -5.47 -15.21 3.48
CA MET A 37 -5.74 -14.41 4.67
C MET A 37 -4.50 -14.33 5.57
N LYS A 38 -3.86 -15.48 5.89
CA LYS A 38 -2.62 -15.51 6.67
C LYS A 38 -1.51 -14.68 6.03
N VAL A 39 -1.36 -14.75 4.70
CA VAL A 39 -0.36 -13.96 3.97
C VAL A 39 -0.66 -12.46 4.07
N LEU A 40 -1.91 -12.05 3.87
CA LEU A 40 -2.31 -10.63 3.94
C LEU A 40 -2.21 -10.08 5.37
N GLN A 41 -2.48 -10.89 6.39
CA GLN A 41 -2.23 -10.54 7.79
C GLN A 41 -0.75 -10.30 8.06
N ARG A 42 0.14 -11.20 7.60
CA ARG A 42 1.60 -11.02 7.69
C ARG A 42 2.08 -9.76 7.01
N GLN A 43 1.55 -9.49 5.81
CA GLN A 43 1.95 -8.37 4.98
C GLN A 43 1.49 -7.02 5.57
N TYR A 44 0.26 -6.93 6.08
CA TYR A 44 -0.34 -5.65 6.47
C TYR A 44 -0.38 -5.42 7.99
N PHE A 45 -0.59 -6.46 8.79
CA PHE A 45 -0.77 -6.34 10.24
C PHE A 45 0.49 -6.70 11.02
N GLU A 46 1.22 -7.75 10.63
CA GLU A 46 2.39 -8.22 11.38
C GLU A 46 3.71 -7.54 10.95
N GLY A 47 3.72 -6.78 9.85
CA GLY A 47 4.91 -6.06 9.39
C GLY A 47 6.05 -6.94 8.85
N LYS A 48 5.81 -8.24 8.61
CA LYS A 48 6.84 -9.15 8.07
C LYS A 48 7.29 -8.82 6.64
N ALA A 49 6.50 -8.02 5.91
CA ALA A 49 6.90 -7.49 4.62
C ALA A 49 7.95 -6.37 4.73
N ASP A 50 8.03 -5.68 5.87
CA ASP A 50 8.91 -4.51 6.06
C ASP A 50 10.36 -4.95 6.38
N VAL A 51 10.56 -6.07 7.09
CA VAL A 51 11.89 -6.58 7.51
C VAL A 51 12.78 -7.05 6.34
N ARG A 52 12.18 -7.41 5.19
CA ARG A 52 12.95 -7.90 4.03
C ARG A 52 13.62 -6.78 3.22
N ASP A 53 13.27 -5.51 3.46
CA ASP A 53 13.96 -4.35 2.88
C ASP A 53 15.20 -3.92 3.68
N ASP A 54 15.40 -4.48 4.87
CA ASP A 54 16.49 -4.10 5.80
C ASP A 54 17.85 -4.70 5.40
N LEU A 55 17.89 -5.64 4.45
CA LEU A 55 19.16 -6.28 4.04
C LEU A 55 20.06 -5.36 3.19
N TYR A 56 19.63 -4.13 2.85
CA TYR A 56 20.40 -3.20 2.02
C TYR A 56 20.45 -1.74 2.52
N SER A 57 19.94 -1.41 3.71
CA SER A 57 19.95 -0.03 4.22
C SER A 57 20.70 0.08 5.54
N SER A 58 22.00 0.40 5.46
CA SER A 58 22.86 0.77 6.60
C SER A 58 22.54 2.14 7.22
N PHE A 59 21.39 2.73 6.89
CA PHE A 59 20.86 3.94 7.52
C PHE A 59 19.57 3.58 8.28
N GLU A 60 19.73 3.32 9.57
CA GLU A 60 18.79 2.67 10.49
C GLU A 60 17.57 3.50 10.94
N HIS A 61 17.35 4.73 10.46
CA HIS A 61 16.45 5.65 11.19
C HIS A 61 15.11 6.01 10.52
N ASP A 62 14.87 5.69 9.24
CA ASP A 62 13.80 6.40 8.49
C ASP A 62 12.76 5.52 7.77
N LYS A 63 12.80 4.19 7.94
CA LYS A 63 11.83 3.26 7.33
C LYS A 63 10.99 2.45 8.33
N VAL A 64 11.10 2.75 9.61
CA VAL A 64 10.44 1.96 10.65
C VAL A 64 8.95 2.29 10.68
N ARG A 65 8.13 1.31 10.31
CA ARG A 65 6.69 1.36 10.56
C ARG A 65 6.45 1.24 12.07
N CYS A 66 6.05 2.33 12.72
CA CYS A 66 5.87 2.40 14.17
C CYS A 66 4.38 2.26 14.53
N THR A 67 4.00 1.20 15.24
CA THR A 67 2.63 1.07 15.75
C THR A 67 2.39 2.12 16.83
N LEU A 68 1.35 2.93 16.66
CA LEU A 68 0.95 4.01 17.57
C LEU A 68 -0.12 3.54 18.56
N ASP A 69 -1.09 2.76 18.09
CA ASP A 69 -2.21 2.25 18.89
C ASP A 69 -2.82 0.97 18.27
N THR A 70 -3.45 0.14 19.10
CA THR A 70 -4.13 -1.10 18.68
C THR A 70 -5.38 -1.27 19.57
N PRO A 71 -6.46 -0.52 19.32
CA PRO A 71 -7.63 -0.51 20.20
C PRO A 71 -8.43 -1.83 20.14
N ASP A 72 -8.23 -2.63 19.09
CA ASP A 72 -8.90 -3.90 18.84
C ASP A 72 -7.94 -4.81 18.04
N PRO A 73 -7.98 -6.15 18.19
CA PRO A 73 -7.10 -7.07 17.44
C PRO A 73 -7.20 -6.94 15.92
N ASN A 74 -8.30 -6.38 15.39
CA ASN A 74 -8.50 -6.15 13.97
C ASN A 74 -8.24 -4.71 13.55
N VAL A 75 -7.82 -3.83 14.46
CA VAL A 75 -7.53 -2.42 14.19
C VAL A 75 -6.09 -2.10 14.55
N ARG A 76 -5.35 -1.58 13.58
CA ARG A 76 -3.98 -1.12 13.78
C ARG A 76 -3.88 0.35 13.40
N TYR A 77 -3.37 1.14 14.33
CA TYR A 77 -2.98 2.51 14.08
C TYR A 77 -1.46 2.63 14.09
N PHE A 78 -0.87 3.10 13.00
CA PHE A 78 0.59 3.12 12.86
C PHE A 78 1.07 4.30 12.02
N ARG A 79 2.34 4.65 12.21
CA ARG A 79 3.07 5.63 11.41
C ARG A 79 3.98 4.92 10.43
N ASN A 80 4.00 5.36 9.17
CA ASN A 80 4.87 4.84 8.14
C ASN A 80 5.56 5.97 7.38
N SER A 81 6.81 5.76 6.99
CA SER A 81 7.51 6.64 6.06
C SER A 81 6.89 6.51 4.66
N SER A 82 6.54 7.64 4.05
CA SER A 82 5.98 7.67 2.71
C SER A 82 7.09 7.47 1.67
N SER A 83 6.98 6.40 0.88
CA SER A 83 7.77 6.24 -0.35
C SER A 83 7.27 7.13 -1.48
N TYR A 84 6.10 7.76 -1.31
CA TYR A 84 5.48 8.64 -2.29
C TYR A 84 6.05 10.05 -2.12
N GLY A 85 6.56 10.62 -3.21
CA GLY A 85 7.22 11.92 -3.15
C GLY A 85 8.70 11.80 -2.80
N SER A 86 9.42 10.85 -3.38
CA SER A 86 10.88 10.96 -3.56
C SER A 86 11.24 12.12 -4.51
N THR A 87 10.60 13.28 -4.38
CA THR A 87 11.31 14.55 -4.58
C THR A 87 12.43 14.50 -3.56
N SER A 88 13.67 14.55 -4.01
CA SER A 88 14.90 14.17 -3.30
C SER A 88 15.17 14.87 -1.95
N GLN A 89 14.21 15.62 -1.40
CA GLN A 89 14.35 16.51 -0.25
C GLN A 89 13.15 16.54 0.72
N ASN A 90 12.09 15.74 0.54
CA ASN A 90 10.87 15.83 1.38
C ASN A 90 10.31 14.46 1.83
N ALA A 91 11.12 13.67 2.53
CA ALA A 91 10.59 12.52 3.27
C ALA A 91 9.52 13.00 4.27
N TYR A 92 8.39 12.29 4.35
CA TYR A 92 7.34 12.58 5.33
C TYR A 92 6.70 11.28 5.80
N HIS A 93 6.16 11.33 7.02
CA HIS A 93 5.47 10.24 7.66
C HIS A 93 3.95 10.39 7.52
N GLN A 94 3.28 9.26 7.42
CA GLN A 94 1.84 9.17 7.41
C GLN A 94 1.37 8.37 8.60
N ASN A 95 0.41 8.92 9.34
CA ASN A 95 -0.39 8.11 10.24
C ASN A 95 -1.45 7.37 9.42
N ILE A 96 -1.63 6.09 9.70
CA ILE A 96 -2.49 5.20 8.94
C ILE A 96 -3.36 4.42 9.92
N LEU A 97 -4.67 4.54 9.74
CA LEU A 97 -5.65 3.67 10.38
C LEU A 97 -5.94 2.50 9.45
N MET A 98 -5.76 1.28 9.95
CA MET A 98 -6.02 0.06 9.23
C MET A 98 -6.98 -0.83 10.01
N ARG A 99 -7.90 -1.46 9.30
CA ARG A 99 -8.84 -2.43 9.86
C ARG A 99 -8.97 -3.65 8.96
N GLN A 100 -9.05 -4.84 9.57
CA GLN A 100 -9.35 -6.08 8.88
C GLN A 100 -10.77 -6.57 9.21
N PHE A 101 -11.38 -7.29 8.26
CA PHE A 101 -12.65 -7.96 8.40
C PHE A 101 -12.50 -9.39 7.90
N VAL A 102 -12.87 -10.35 8.74
CA VAL A 102 -12.83 -11.79 8.44
C VAL A 102 -14.28 -12.28 8.34
N GLU A 103 -14.66 -12.75 7.17
CA GLU A 103 -15.96 -13.35 6.86
C GLU A 103 -15.74 -14.77 6.32
N GLU A 104 -16.82 -15.55 6.14
CA GLU A 104 -16.75 -16.95 5.72
C GLU A 104 -16.09 -17.15 4.34
N ASP A 105 -16.47 -16.32 3.37
CA ASP A 105 -16.01 -16.41 1.97
C ASP A 105 -15.22 -15.17 1.52
N ARG A 106 -14.91 -14.28 2.45
CA ARG A 106 -14.25 -13.01 2.16
C ARG A 106 -13.35 -12.54 3.29
N TYR A 107 -12.22 -11.95 2.90
CA TYR A 107 -11.33 -11.22 3.80
C TYR A 107 -11.08 -9.82 3.25
N VAL A 108 -11.22 -8.79 4.09
CA VAL A 108 -11.06 -7.38 3.70
C VAL A 108 -10.05 -6.70 4.59
N VAL A 109 -9.12 -5.95 3.98
CA VAL A 109 -8.25 -4.99 4.66
C VAL A 109 -8.55 -3.60 4.13
N PHE A 110 -8.89 -2.70 5.04
CA PHE A 110 -9.06 -1.28 4.78
C PHE A 110 -7.92 -0.50 5.40
N ALA A 111 -7.37 0.46 4.67
CA ALA A 111 -6.39 1.40 5.19
C ALA A 111 -6.68 2.82 4.71
N HIS A 112 -6.52 3.79 5.60
CA HIS A 112 -6.75 5.20 5.33
C HIS A 112 -5.69 6.06 6.01
N SER A 113 -5.22 7.10 5.33
CA SER A 113 -4.31 8.06 5.94
C SER A 113 -5.06 9.05 6.83
N ILE A 114 -4.56 9.24 8.04
CA ILE A 114 -5.03 10.28 8.95
C ILE A 114 -4.23 11.54 8.67
N THR A 115 -4.93 12.62 8.35
CA THR A 115 -4.29 13.89 7.94
C THR A 115 -4.59 15.05 8.88
N GLN A 116 -5.36 14.79 9.95
CA GLN A 116 -5.55 15.66 11.10
C GLN A 116 -5.56 14.75 12.33
N ASP A 117 -4.57 14.90 13.19
CA ASP A 117 -4.42 14.08 14.41
C ASP A 117 -3.82 14.93 15.52
N GLU A 118 -4.63 15.21 16.55
CA GLU A 118 -4.22 15.98 17.72
C GLU A 118 -3.34 15.16 18.67
N LYS A 119 -3.56 13.85 18.76
CA LYS A 119 -2.86 12.94 19.67
C LYS A 119 -1.47 12.58 19.13
N HIS A 120 -1.37 12.37 17.81
CA HIS A 120 -0.10 12.09 17.13
C HIS A 120 0.09 13.06 15.95
N PRO A 121 0.64 14.26 16.19
CA PRO A 121 0.81 15.28 15.17
C PRO A 121 1.43 14.74 13.89
N VAL A 122 0.81 15.09 12.76
CA VAL A 122 1.20 14.69 11.41
C VAL A 122 2.20 15.67 10.82
N ASP A 123 3.00 15.19 9.87
CA ASP A 123 3.98 16.02 9.19
C ASP A 123 3.33 17.15 8.38
N ARG A 124 4.13 18.17 8.07
CA ARG A 124 3.72 19.34 7.28
C ARG A 124 3.23 18.93 5.88
N ILE A 125 3.87 17.95 5.28
CA ILE A 125 3.49 17.38 3.98
C ILE A 125 2.60 16.19 4.24
N GLN A 126 1.47 16.15 3.56
CA GLN A 126 0.44 15.14 3.76
C GLN A 126 -0.12 14.68 2.43
N ARG A 127 -0.79 13.54 2.48
CA ARG A 127 -1.53 13.00 1.35
C ARG A 127 -2.74 12.25 1.88
N ASN A 128 -3.92 12.59 1.38
CA ASN A 128 -5.13 11.84 1.67
C ASN A 128 -5.20 10.64 0.72
N TRP A 129 -5.37 9.44 1.27
CA TRP A 129 -5.57 8.25 0.49
C TRP A 129 -6.37 7.19 1.26
N THR A 130 -7.07 6.37 0.49
CA THR A 130 -7.81 5.21 0.98
C THR A 130 -7.50 4.01 0.11
N ASN A 131 -7.32 2.85 0.74
CA ASN A 131 -7.02 1.59 0.08
C ASN A 131 -7.90 0.46 0.65
N TRP A 132 -8.42 -0.37 -0.24
CA TRP A 132 -9.14 -1.60 0.06
C TRP A 132 -8.43 -2.77 -0.62
N THR A 133 -8.14 -3.82 0.14
CA THR A 133 -7.77 -5.13 -0.40
C THR A 133 -8.85 -6.13 -0.01
N VAL A 134 -9.43 -6.80 -1.00
CA VAL A 134 -10.50 -7.78 -0.82
C VAL A 134 -10.02 -9.11 -1.40
N ALA A 135 -10.01 -10.17 -0.60
CA ALA A 135 -9.79 -11.54 -1.03
C ALA A 135 -11.10 -12.31 -0.92
N GLU A 136 -11.51 -13.00 -1.99
CA GLU A 136 -12.76 -13.77 -2.04
C GLU A 136 -12.48 -15.19 -2.50
N ARG A 137 -13.19 -16.16 -1.92
CA ARG A 137 -13.08 -17.56 -2.29
C ARG A 137 -13.54 -17.77 -3.73
N LEU A 138 -12.76 -18.53 -4.50
CA LEU A 138 -13.07 -18.94 -5.87
C LEU A 138 -12.76 -20.44 -6.02
N GLY A 139 -13.63 -21.28 -5.44
CA GLY A 139 -13.39 -22.72 -5.36
C GLY A 139 -12.13 -23.03 -4.53
N THR A 140 -11.15 -23.67 -5.13
CA THR A 140 -9.83 -23.96 -4.51
C THR A 140 -8.82 -22.82 -4.67
N SER A 141 -9.21 -21.75 -5.36
CA SER A 141 -8.39 -20.55 -5.58
C SER A 141 -9.00 -19.35 -4.86
N THR A 142 -8.28 -18.24 -4.86
CA THR A 142 -8.75 -16.98 -4.24
C THR A 142 -8.53 -15.83 -5.20
N ILE A 143 -9.54 -15.01 -5.41
CA ILE A 143 -9.42 -13.77 -6.17
C ILE A 143 -9.09 -12.62 -5.22
N ILE A 144 -8.05 -11.85 -5.53
CA ILE A 144 -7.64 -10.67 -4.76
C ILE A 144 -7.86 -9.43 -5.60
N LYS A 145 -8.68 -8.52 -5.10
CA LYS A 145 -8.98 -7.21 -5.69
C LYS A 145 -8.41 -6.12 -4.81
N GLN A 146 -7.77 -5.12 -5.41
CA GLN A 146 -7.26 -3.97 -4.69
C GLN A 146 -7.72 -2.69 -5.36
N MET A 147 -8.28 -1.80 -4.57
CA MET A 147 -8.70 -0.47 -5.00
C MET A 147 -8.00 0.56 -4.12
N ALA A 148 -7.48 1.62 -4.73
CA ALA A 148 -7.01 2.76 -3.95
C ALA A 148 -7.37 4.07 -4.65
N VAL A 149 -7.68 5.07 -3.86
CA VAL A 149 -7.84 6.46 -4.29
C VAL A 149 -6.93 7.35 -3.47
N ALA A 150 -6.35 8.35 -4.10
CA ALA A 150 -5.46 9.27 -3.42
C ALA A 150 -5.49 10.65 -4.08
N THR A 151 -5.21 11.68 -3.28
CA THR A 151 -4.96 13.02 -3.77
C THR A 151 -3.48 13.21 -4.10
N GLY A 152 -3.15 14.34 -4.71
CA GLY A 152 -1.81 14.90 -4.73
C GLY A 152 -1.33 15.21 -3.32
N LEU A 153 -0.03 15.54 -3.21
CA LEU A 153 0.55 16.00 -1.95
C LEU A 153 -0.08 17.34 -1.57
N ARG A 154 -0.24 17.58 -0.28
CA ARG A 154 -0.71 18.85 0.27
C ARG A 154 0.19 19.33 1.39
N MET A 155 0.24 20.64 1.56
CA MET A 155 0.82 21.30 2.71
C MET A 155 -0.25 22.24 3.27
N ASN A 156 -0.71 21.95 4.49
CA ASN A 156 -1.95 22.53 5.03
C ASN A 156 -3.12 22.28 4.05
N GLU A 157 -3.91 23.31 3.75
CA GLU A 157 -5.07 23.25 2.84
C GLU A 157 -4.71 23.45 1.36
N THR A 158 -3.41 23.53 1.02
CA THR A 158 -2.95 23.79 -0.34
C THR A 158 -2.31 22.56 -0.97
N PHE A 159 -2.75 22.21 -2.18
CA PHE A 159 -2.09 21.17 -2.96
C PHE A 159 -0.71 21.62 -3.45
N LEU A 160 0.24 20.70 -3.37
CA LEU A 160 1.57 20.88 -3.92
C LEU A 160 1.57 20.54 -5.42
N PRO A 161 2.27 21.36 -6.23
CA PRO A 161 2.55 21.07 -7.62
C PRO A 161 3.14 19.68 -7.87
N PHE A 162 2.67 18.99 -8.92
CA PHE A 162 3.19 17.67 -9.31
C PHE A 162 4.56 17.76 -10.02
N ASP A 163 4.91 18.95 -10.52
CA ASP A 163 6.06 19.27 -11.37
C ASP A 163 7.29 19.79 -10.60
N LEU A 164 7.15 20.04 -9.28
CA LEU A 164 8.24 20.44 -8.38
C LEU A 164 9.29 19.35 -8.12
N ASP A 165 9.17 18.19 -8.77
CA ASP A 165 10.28 17.26 -8.94
C ASP A 165 11.38 17.97 -9.77
N PRO A 166 12.63 18.08 -9.28
CA PRO A 166 13.73 18.70 -10.03
C PRO A 166 13.94 18.10 -11.43
N ALA A 167 13.47 16.87 -11.67
CA ALA A 167 13.50 16.22 -12.97
C ALA A 167 12.48 16.78 -13.99
N THR A 168 11.46 17.53 -13.55
CA THR A 168 10.41 18.15 -14.41
C THR A 168 10.38 19.67 -14.38
N ALA A 169 11.17 20.30 -13.51
CA ALA A 169 11.19 21.75 -13.30
C ALA A 169 11.58 22.59 -14.54
N SER A 170 11.90 21.96 -15.68
CA SER A 170 12.32 22.63 -16.92
C SER A 170 11.25 22.74 -18.02
N SER A 171 10.03 22.21 -17.84
CA SER A 171 9.00 22.29 -18.88
C SER A 171 8.19 23.58 -18.76
N LEU A 172 8.26 24.46 -19.77
CA LEU A 172 7.35 25.61 -19.93
C LEU A 172 5.93 25.18 -20.34
N ASP A 173 5.76 23.91 -20.71
CA ASP A 173 4.48 23.30 -21.11
C ASP A 173 3.95 22.39 -20.00
N MET A 174 2.87 22.84 -19.36
CA MET A 174 2.22 22.15 -18.25
C MET A 174 1.53 20.84 -18.68
N GLU A 175 1.03 20.76 -19.91
CA GLU A 175 0.39 19.55 -20.42
C GLU A 175 1.43 18.45 -20.63
N LYS A 176 2.56 18.81 -21.25
CA LYS A 176 3.71 17.91 -21.40
C LYS A 176 4.27 17.48 -20.04
N ALA A 177 4.44 18.41 -19.11
CA ALA A 177 4.92 18.11 -17.76
C ALA A 177 4.01 17.09 -17.05
N PHE A 178 2.70 17.27 -17.17
CA PHE A 178 1.73 16.34 -16.59
C PHE A 178 1.79 14.96 -17.24
N LEU A 179 1.95 14.88 -18.56
CA LEU A 179 2.05 13.60 -19.27
C LEU A 179 3.31 12.82 -18.85
N GLU A 180 4.44 13.50 -18.67
CA GLU A 180 5.68 12.90 -18.17
C GLU A 180 5.54 12.43 -16.72
N PHE A 181 4.96 13.27 -15.85
CA PHE A 181 4.65 12.90 -14.46
C PHE A 181 3.73 11.68 -14.38
N LYS A 182 2.66 11.66 -15.19
CA LYS A 182 1.72 10.54 -15.30
C LYS A 182 2.44 9.27 -15.69
N HIS A 183 3.27 9.32 -16.74
CA HIS A 183 4.02 8.16 -17.22
C HIS A 183 4.97 7.61 -16.14
N ARG A 184 5.76 8.48 -15.48
CA ARG A 184 6.65 8.05 -14.38
C ARG A 184 5.88 7.42 -13.23
N THR A 185 4.74 8.00 -12.87
CA THR A 185 3.87 7.47 -11.81
C THR A 185 3.32 6.09 -12.17
N GLU A 186 2.84 5.90 -13.40
CA GLU A 186 2.37 4.60 -13.89
C GLU A 186 3.47 3.53 -13.86
N VAL A 187 4.70 3.88 -14.30
CA VAL A 187 5.86 2.97 -14.25
C VAL A 187 6.21 2.59 -12.82
N TYR A 188 6.25 3.56 -11.90
CA TYR A 188 6.50 3.30 -10.48
C TYR A 188 5.47 2.34 -9.88
N HIS A 189 4.18 2.53 -10.15
CA HIS A 189 3.14 1.63 -9.63
C HIS A 189 3.18 0.22 -10.23
N LYS A 190 3.67 0.06 -11.46
CA LYS A 190 3.95 -1.27 -12.04
C LYS A 190 5.10 -1.96 -11.29
N TYR A 191 6.18 -1.24 -11.02
CA TYR A 191 7.30 -1.75 -10.22
C TYR A 191 6.87 -2.16 -8.81
N VAL A 192 6.12 -1.29 -8.11
CA VAL A 192 5.58 -1.59 -6.77
C VAL A 192 4.69 -2.83 -6.80
N PHE A 193 3.84 -2.98 -7.83
CA PHE A 193 2.98 -4.15 -7.95
C PHE A 193 3.79 -5.45 -8.09
N ALA A 194 4.82 -5.45 -8.94
CA ALA A 194 5.68 -6.62 -9.09
C ALA A 194 6.40 -6.99 -7.79
N LYS A 195 6.86 -5.99 -7.01
CA LYS A 195 7.47 -6.20 -5.69
C LYS A 195 6.48 -6.77 -4.67
N GLU A 196 5.26 -6.24 -4.64
CA GLU A 196 4.18 -6.75 -3.77
C GLU A 196 3.85 -8.21 -4.11
N MET A 197 3.79 -8.57 -5.40
CA MET A 197 3.55 -9.95 -5.83
C MET A 197 4.68 -10.90 -5.44
N ALA A 198 5.94 -10.48 -5.61
CA ALA A 198 7.09 -11.28 -5.18
C ALA A 198 7.06 -11.52 -3.66
N THR A 199 6.75 -10.49 -2.88
CA THR A 199 6.62 -10.57 -1.42
C THR A 199 5.49 -11.52 -1.02
N PHE A 200 4.32 -11.37 -1.64
CA PHE A 200 3.15 -12.22 -1.41
C PHE A 200 3.46 -13.70 -1.65
N ARG A 201 4.08 -14.02 -2.81
CA ARG A 201 4.42 -15.41 -3.16
C ARG A 201 5.43 -16.01 -2.18
N ALA A 202 6.39 -15.23 -1.70
CA ALA A 202 7.33 -15.71 -0.72
C ALA A 202 6.69 -15.98 0.65
N LEU A 203 5.80 -15.10 1.10
CA LEU A 203 5.01 -15.31 2.32
C LEU A 203 4.06 -16.51 2.19
N LEU A 204 3.47 -16.72 1.02
CA LEU A 204 2.62 -17.88 0.75
C LEU A 204 3.42 -19.20 0.85
N ALA A 205 4.65 -19.21 0.36
CA ALA A 205 5.53 -20.37 0.50
C ALA A 205 5.85 -20.68 1.98
N GLU A 206 6.08 -19.64 2.80
CA GLU A 206 6.25 -19.81 4.25
C GLU A 206 5.00 -20.39 4.93
N VAL A 207 3.82 -19.82 4.65
CA VAL A 207 2.54 -20.31 5.22
C VAL A 207 2.32 -21.79 4.86
N ARG A 208 2.65 -22.20 3.64
CA ARG A 208 2.54 -23.58 3.19
C ARG A 208 3.51 -24.51 3.90
N ALA A 209 4.76 -24.09 4.06
CA ALA A 209 5.76 -24.87 4.78
C ALA A 209 5.33 -25.10 6.23
N GLU A 210 4.81 -24.08 6.91
CA GLU A 210 4.30 -24.19 8.28
C GLU A 210 3.09 -25.14 8.38
N ASN A 211 2.16 -25.07 7.43
CA ASN A 211 1.02 -25.98 7.39
C ASN A 211 1.44 -27.45 7.18
N MET A 212 2.59 -27.71 6.52
CA MET A 212 3.11 -29.07 6.32
C MET A 212 3.83 -29.62 7.57
N THR A 213 4.36 -28.73 8.42
CA THR A 213 5.07 -29.10 9.64
C THR A 213 4.16 -29.32 10.86
N LEU A 214 2.92 -28.83 10.81
CA LEU A 214 1.89 -29.15 11.80
C LEU A 214 1.46 -30.61 11.61
N THR A 215 1.89 -31.50 12.50
CA THR A 215 1.44 -32.90 12.52
C THR A 215 0.05 -33.00 13.15
N PRO A 216 -0.73 -34.07 12.86
CA PRO A 216 -2.07 -34.26 13.42
C PRO A 216 -2.13 -34.28 14.96
N ASP A 217 -1.00 -34.47 15.65
CA ASP A 217 -0.93 -34.52 17.11
C ASP A 217 -1.06 -33.14 17.79
N ASP A 218 -0.89 -32.03 17.04
CA ASP A 218 -1.03 -30.67 17.58
C ASP A 218 -2.47 -30.13 17.56
N LEU A 219 -3.43 -30.92 17.06
CA LEU A 219 -4.85 -30.53 16.92
C LEU A 219 -5.77 -31.08 18.02
N VAL A 220 -5.21 -31.65 19.09
CA VAL A 220 -5.99 -32.11 20.26
C VAL A 220 -5.83 -31.13 21.42
N ILE A 221 -6.86 -30.29 21.62
CA ILE A 221 -7.24 -29.75 22.93
C ILE A 221 -8.73 -29.99 23.11
#